data_AF-A0A376UFX0-F1
#
_entry.id   AF-A0A376UFX0-F1
#
_cell.length_a   1.000
_cell.length_b   1.000
_cell.length_c   1.000
_cell.angle_alpha   90.00
_cell.angle_beta   90.00
_cell.angle_gamma   90.00
#
_symmetry.space_group_name_H-M   'P 1'
#
loop_
_entity.id
_entity.type
_entity.pdbx_description
1 polymer ?
#
loop_
_entity_poly.entity_id
_entity_poly.type
_entity_poly.pdbx_seq_one_letter_code
_entity_poly.pdbx_strand_id
1 'polypeptide(L)'
;MAKNYAALARSVIAALGGVDNISAVTHCMTRLRFVIKDDQLIDSPTLKTIPGVLGVVRSDNQCQVIIGNTVSQAFQEVVSLLPGDMQPAQPVGKPKLTLRRIGAGILDALISTMSPLIPAIIGGSMVKLLAMILEMSGVLTKGSPTLTILNVIGDGAFFFLPLMVAASAAIKFKTNMSLAIAIAGVLVHPSFIELMAKAARVNMSNLP
;
A
#
# COMPACT_ATOMS: atom_id res chain seq x y z
N MET A 1 26.34 -0.63 -6.38
CA MET A 1 26.47 -2.11 -6.35
C MET A 1 25.11 -2.70 -6.64
N ALA A 2 24.95 -3.39 -7.77
CA ALA A 2 23.70 -4.08 -8.09
C ALA A 2 23.51 -5.21 -7.06
N LYS A 3 22.65 -4.99 -6.07
CA LYS A 3 22.27 -6.02 -5.10
C LYS A 3 21.70 -7.19 -5.91
N ASN A 4 22.39 -8.32 -5.90
CA ASN A 4 21.99 -9.50 -6.64
C ASN A 4 20.83 -10.18 -5.90
N TYR A 5 19.62 -9.62 -6.04
CA TYR A 5 18.43 -10.11 -5.35
C TYR A 5 18.04 -11.51 -5.78
N ALA A 6 18.38 -11.93 -7.00
CA ALA A 6 18.21 -13.30 -7.45
C ALA A 6 19.07 -14.28 -6.62
N ALA A 7 20.32 -13.92 -6.33
CA ALA A 7 21.17 -14.71 -5.44
C ALA A 7 20.63 -14.73 -4.00
N LEU A 8 20.19 -13.58 -3.48
CA LEU A 8 19.55 -13.50 -2.16
C LEU A 8 18.30 -14.38 -2.09
N ALA A 9 17.42 -14.31 -3.08
CA ALA A 9 16.18 -15.07 -3.14
C ALA A 9 16.44 -16.58 -3.14
N ARG A 10 17.43 -17.04 -3.93
CA ARG A 10 17.85 -18.45 -3.94
C ARG A 10 18.40 -18.89 -2.58
N SER A 11 19.26 -18.10 -1.96
CA SER A 11 19.82 -18.41 -0.64
C SER A 11 18.74 -18.46 0.44
N VAL A 12 17.77 -17.54 0.40
CA VAL A 12 16.65 -17.51 1.36
C VAL A 12 15.77 -18.74 1.18
N ILE A 13 15.39 -19.09 -0.05
CA ILE A 13 14.56 -20.28 -0.32
C ILE A 13 15.30 -21.56 0.11
N ALA A 14 16.59 -21.68 -0.17
CA ALA A 14 17.38 -22.83 0.23
C ALA A 14 17.43 -22.98 1.77
N ALA A 15 17.67 -21.88 2.49
CA ALA A 15 17.72 -21.90 3.95
C ALA A 15 16.33 -22.07 4.61
N LEU A 16 15.24 -21.94 3.87
CA LEU A 16 13.88 -22.24 4.32
C LEU A 16 13.50 -23.72 4.11
N GLY A 17 14.41 -24.59 3.66
CA GLY A 17 14.11 -25.99 3.36
C GLY A 17 13.64 -26.22 1.92
N GLY A 18 13.89 -25.27 1.02
CA GLY A 18 13.55 -25.35 -0.39
C GLY A 18 12.15 -24.85 -0.73
N VAL A 19 11.82 -24.87 -2.03
CA VAL A 19 10.52 -24.42 -2.53
C VAL A 19 9.37 -25.25 -1.98
N ASP A 20 9.56 -26.55 -1.76
CA ASP A 20 8.51 -27.46 -1.31
C ASP A 20 8.05 -27.17 0.12
N ASN A 21 8.91 -26.57 0.95
CA ASN A 21 8.59 -26.22 2.33
C ASN A 21 7.84 -24.88 2.46
N ILE A 22 7.85 -24.06 1.41
CA ILE A 22 7.12 -22.79 1.37
C ILE A 22 5.68 -23.11 0.95
N SER A 23 4.70 -22.45 1.56
CA SER A 23 3.28 -22.56 1.19
C SER A 23 2.71 -21.25 0.64
N ALA A 24 3.18 -20.12 1.16
CA ALA A 24 2.83 -18.80 0.65
C ALA A 24 3.93 -17.79 0.99
N VAL A 25 4.06 -16.76 0.17
CA VAL A 25 4.94 -15.61 0.43
C VAL A 25 4.17 -14.31 0.28
N THR A 26 4.41 -13.37 1.19
CA THR A 26 3.91 -11.99 1.12
C THR A 26 5.00 -11.02 1.60
N HIS A 27 4.80 -9.71 1.42
CA HIS A 27 5.74 -8.70 1.89
C HIS A 27 5.03 -7.45 2.42
N CYS A 28 5.68 -6.77 3.36
CA CYS A 28 5.31 -5.41 3.77
C CYS A 28 6.36 -4.41 3.29
N MET A 29 6.52 -3.25 3.92
CA MET A 29 7.54 -2.27 3.51
C MET A 29 8.99 -2.71 3.75
N THR A 30 9.24 -3.59 4.72
CA THR A 30 10.63 -3.94 5.12
C THR A 30 10.89 -5.44 5.30
N ARG A 31 9.86 -6.28 5.21
CA ARG A 31 9.96 -7.72 5.54
C ARG A 31 9.27 -8.59 4.49
N LEU A 32 9.92 -9.69 4.14
CA LEU A 32 9.30 -10.85 3.50
C LEU A 32 8.70 -11.72 4.59
N ARG A 33 7.49 -12.23 4.36
CA ARG A 33 6.81 -13.18 5.24
C ARG A 33 6.53 -14.45 4.46
N PHE A 34 7.07 -15.55 4.95
CA PHE A 34 6.88 -16.87 4.41
C PHE A 34 5.98 -17.66 5.34
N VAL A 35 4.99 -18.32 4.79
CA VAL A 35 4.20 -19.34 5.48
C VAL A 35 4.87 -20.68 5.17
N ILE A 36 5.31 -21.39 6.19
CA ILE A 36 6.15 -22.59 6.08
C ILE A 36 5.34 -23.83 6.49
N LYS A 37 5.60 -24.97 5.84
CA LYS A 37 4.94 -26.25 6.15
C LYS A 37 5.60 -26.97 7.32
N ASP A 38 6.92 -27.02 7.32
CA ASP A 38 7.75 -27.66 8.36
C ASP A 38 8.82 -26.68 8.87
N ASP A 39 8.68 -26.30 10.14
CA ASP A 39 9.56 -25.36 10.81
C ASP A 39 10.94 -25.99 11.14
N GLN A 40 11.08 -27.32 11.14
CA GLN A 40 12.35 -28.00 11.42
C GLN A 40 13.35 -27.89 10.27
N LEU A 41 12.88 -27.67 9.05
CA LEU A 41 13.73 -27.53 7.86
C LEU A 41 14.33 -26.11 7.73
N ILE A 42 13.97 -25.18 8.61
CA ILE A 42 14.43 -23.78 8.55
C ILE A 42 15.79 -23.62 9.22
N ASP A 43 16.79 -23.27 8.43
CA ASP A 43 18.12 -22.88 8.88
C ASP A 43 18.19 -21.38 9.19
N SER A 44 17.77 -21.03 10.41
CA SER A 44 17.82 -19.66 10.93
C SER A 44 19.22 -19.04 11.04
N PRO A 45 20.27 -19.75 11.47
CA PRO A 45 21.62 -19.17 11.47
C PRO A 45 22.09 -18.82 10.06
N THR A 46 21.86 -19.70 9.07
CA THR A 46 22.22 -19.39 7.67
C THR A 46 21.40 -18.23 7.11
N LEU A 47 20.10 -18.11 7.44
CA LEU A 47 19.29 -16.97 6.99
C LEU A 47 19.85 -15.61 7.45
N LYS A 48 20.45 -15.55 8.65
CA LYS A 48 21.02 -14.30 9.21
C LYS A 48 22.36 -13.92 8.58
N THR A 49 23.08 -14.86 7.97
CA THR A 49 24.38 -14.60 7.32
C THR A 49 24.25 -14.22 5.85
N ILE A 50 23.04 -14.35 5.27
CA ILE A 50 22.78 -13.98 3.87
C ILE A 50 22.99 -12.46 3.68
N PRO A 51 23.86 -12.04 2.74
CA PRO A 51 24.08 -10.63 2.44
C PRO A 51 22.79 -9.93 2.03
N GLY A 52 22.37 -8.93 2.80
CA GLY A 52 21.12 -8.18 2.57
C GLY A 52 19.96 -8.56 3.48
N VAL A 53 20.12 -9.60 4.32
CA VAL A 53 19.20 -9.88 5.42
C VAL A 53 19.66 -9.12 6.67
N LEU A 54 18.77 -8.29 7.22
CA LEU A 54 19.00 -7.51 8.45
C LEU A 54 18.57 -8.27 9.70
N GLY A 55 17.72 -9.28 9.55
CA GLY A 55 17.22 -10.08 10.66
C GLY A 55 16.18 -11.10 10.22
N VAL A 56 15.93 -12.07 11.09
CA VAL A 56 14.98 -13.15 10.87
C VAL A 56 14.14 -13.30 12.13
N VAL A 57 12.82 -13.34 11.98
CA VAL A 57 11.87 -13.55 13.07
C VAL A 57 11.02 -14.76 12.73
N ARG A 58 10.99 -15.75 13.61
CA ARG A 58 10.14 -16.94 13.48
C ARG A 58 8.97 -16.85 14.44
N SER A 59 7.80 -17.28 13.99
CA SER A 59 6.57 -17.35 14.77
C SER A 59 5.73 -18.49 14.24
N ASP A 60 5.68 -19.61 14.97
CA ASP A 60 4.96 -20.84 14.61
C ASP A 60 5.15 -21.21 13.11
N ASN A 61 4.11 -21.12 12.30
CA ASN A 61 4.13 -21.46 10.87
C ASN A 61 4.59 -20.31 9.96
N GLN A 62 5.19 -19.25 10.50
CA GLN A 62 5.67 -18.10 9.74
C GLN A 62 7.14 -17.78 10.01
N CYS A 63 7.89 -17.63 8.93
CA CYS A 63 9.25 -17.12 8.95
C CYS A 63 9.29 -15.74 8.27
N GLN A 64 9.78 -14.72 8.98
CA GLN A 64 9.90 -13.36 8.46
C GLN A 64 11.36 -13.00 8.27
N VAL A 65 11.72 -12.59 7.05
CA VAL A 65 13.07 -12.15 6.69
C VAL A 65 13.03 -10.64 6.49
N ILE A 66 13.80 -9.91 7.30
CA ILE A 66 13.90 -8.45 7.25
C ILE A 66 14.96 -8.09 6.23
N ILE A 67 14.58 -7.42 5.14
CA ILE A 67 15.49 -6.98 4.06
C ILE A 67 15.69 -5.46 4.08
N GLY A 68 14.68 -4.71 4.57
CA GLY A 68 14.65 -3.25 4.52
C GLY A 68 13.89 -2.72 3.30
N ASN A 69 14.16 -1.47 2.92
CA ASN A 69 13.44 -0.74 1.87
C ASN A 69 13.47 -1.38 0.47
N THR A 70 14.36 -2.34 0.22
CA THR A 70 14.48 -3.04 -1.06
C THR A 70 13.69 -4.35 -1.12
N VAL A 71 12.78 -4.59 -0.15
CA VAL A 71 12.04 -5.84 -0.04
C VAL A 71 11.19 -6.17 -1.28
N SER A 72 10.64 -5.17 -1.96
CA SER A 72 9.79 -5.39 -3.15
C SER A 72 10.58 -6.00 -4.32
N GLN A 73 11.87 -5.64 -4.47
CA GLN A 73 12.76 -6.21 -5.48
C GLN A 73 13.10 -7.67 -5.13
N ALA A 74 13.42 -7.93 -3.86
CA ALA A 74 13.65 -9.29 -3.38
C ALA A 74 12.41 -10.20 -3.50
N PHE A 75 11.22 -9.65 -3.25
CA PHE A 75 9.96 -10.38 -3.39
C PHE A 75 9.72 -10.86 -4.82
N GLN A 76 9.97 -10.01 -5.82
CA GLN A 76 9.79 -10.39 -7.23
C GLN A 76 10.69 -11.56 -7.63
N GLU A 77 11.94 -11.57 -7.18
CA GLU A 77 12.90 -12.66 -7.42
C GLU A 77 12.52 -13.94 -6.66
N VAL A 78 11.99 -13.82 -5.44
CA VAL A 78 11.49 -14.98 -4.69
C VAL A 78 10.28 -15.60 -5.41
N VAL A 79 9.35 -14.78 -5.88
CA VAL A 79 8.15 -15.26 -6.60
C VAL A 79 8.51 -15.88 -7.94
N SER A 80 9.53 -15.38 -8.65
CA SER A 80 9.96 -15.96 -9.93
C SER A 80 10.62 -17.33 -9.79
N LEU A 81 11.17 -17.65 -8.61
CA LEU A 81 11.83 -18.92 -8.31
C LEU A 81 10.88 -19.98 -7.72
N LEU A 82 9.69 -19.57 -7.26
CA LEU A 82 8.69 -20.50 -6.74
C LEU A 82 7.89 -21.12 -7.90
N PRO A 83 7.53 -22.42 -7.83
CA PRO A 83 6.64 -23.04 -8.81
C PRO A 83 5.33 -22.25 -8.92
N GLY A 84 4.82 -22.09 -10.15
CA GLY A 84 3.81 -21.11 -10.57
C GLY A 84 2.47 -21.10 -9.80
N ASP A 85 2.25 -22.05 -8.90
CA ASP A 85 1.06 -22.17 -8.05
C ASP A 85 1.20 -21.50 -6.67
N MET A 86 2.39 -20.98 -6.31
CA MET A 86 2.66 -20.34 -5.01
C MET A 86 2.67 -18.81 -5.02
N GLN A 87 2.00 -18.21 -6.01
CA GLN A 87 1.46 -16.86 -5.88
C GLN A 87 0.52 -16.81 -4.67
N PRO A 88 0.37 -15.66 -3.98
CA PRO A 88 -0.43 -15.58 -2.77
C PRO A 88 -1.77 -16.26 -3.01
N ALA A 89 -2.05 -17.31 -2.22
CA ALA A 89 -3.25 -18.11 -2.34
C ALA A 89 -4.45 -17.17 -2.51
N GLN A 90 -4.97 -17.08 -3.73
CA GLN A 90 -6.41 -16.95 -3.84
C GLN A 90 -6.92 -18.24 -3.23
N PRO A 91 -7.79 -18.18 -2.20
CA PRO A 91 -8.24 -19.37 -1.52
C PRO A 91 -8.94 -20.28 -2.55
N VAL A 92 -8.25 -21.36 -2.93
CA VAL A 92 -8.80 -22.41 -3.77
C VAL A 92 -9.79 -23.19 -2.92
N GLY A 93 -11.04 -23.10 -3.32
CA GLY A 93 -12.18 -23.70 -2.66
C GLY A 93 -13.25 -22.62 -2.56
N LYS A 94 -14.19 -22.61 -3.51
CA LYS A 94 -15.40 -21.76 -3.49
C LYS A 94 -16.06 -21.91 -2.12
N PRO A 95 -15.82 -21.02 -1.15
CA PRO A 95 -16.35 -21.22 0.18
C PRO A 95 -17.69 -20.50 0.21
N LYS A 96 -18.73 -21.18 0.66
CA LYS A 96 -20.13 -20.69 0.67
C LYS A 96 -20.19 -19.19 0.98
N LEU A 97 -20.59 -18.38 0.00
CA LEU A 97 -20.77 -16.93 0.11
C LEU A 97 -21.77 -16.63 1.22
N THR A 98 -21.27 -16.40 2.43
CA THR A 98 -22.07 -15.98 3.58
C THR A 98 -22.06 -14.46 3.61
N LEU A 99 -23.20 -13.81 3.92
CA LEU A 99 -23.29 -12.34 4.01
C LEU A 99 -22.19 -11.73 4.88
N ARG A 100 -21.82 -12.38 5.99
CA ARG A 100 -20.70 -11.97 6.85
C ARG A 100 -19.35 -11.94 6.13
N ARG A 101 -19.10 -12.85 5.19
CA ARG A 101 -17.84 -12.94 4.43
C ARG A 101 -17.79 -11.93 3.29
N ILE A 102 -18.91 -11.64 2.65
CA ILE A 102 -19.01 -10.56 1.66
C ILE A 102 -18.78 -9.22 2.36
N GLY A 103 -19.42 -9.00 3.52
CA GLY A 103 -19.20 -7.80 4.34
C GLY A 103 -17.74 -7.66 4.78
N ALA A 104 -17.14 -8.75 5.28
CA ALA A 104 -15.72 -8.76 5.63
C ALA A 104 -14.83 -8.47 4.41
N GLY A 105 -15.12 -9.04 3.24
CA GLY A 105 -14.35 -8.81 2.01
C GLY A 105 -14.43 -7.38 1.48
N ILE A 106 -15.60 -6.72 1.59
CA ILE A 106 -15.74 -5.29 1.25
C ILE A 106 -14.95 -4.42 2.21
N LEU A 107 -15.05 -4.71 3.51
CA LEU A 107 -14.29 -3.98 4.53
C LEU A 107 -12.78 -4.14 4.32
N ASP A 108 -12.33 -5.36 4.01
CA ASP A 108 -10.93 -5.66 3.73
C ASP A 108 -10.45 -5.00 2.44
N ALA A 109 -11.31 -4.92 1.41
CA ALA A 109 -11.04 -4.16 0.20
C ALA A 109 -10.85 -2.67 0.52
N LEU A 110 -11.77 -2.08 1.29
CA LEU A 110 -11.74 -0.68 1.67
C LEU A 110 -10.47 -0.35 2.47
N ILE A 111 -10.16 -1.12 3.52
CA ILE A 111 -8.94 -0.97 4.33
C ILE A 111 -7.67 -1.09 3.47
N SER A 112 -7.63 -2.08 2.58
CA SER A 112 -6.46 -2.30 1.74
C SER A 112 -6.23 -1.20 0.71
N THR A 113 -7.28 -0.55 0.22
CA THR A 113 -7.15 0.61 -0.69
C THR A 113 -6.75 1.89 0.04
N MET A 114 -7.06 2.03 1.32
CA MET A 114 -6.69 3.22 2.12
C MET A 114 -5.27 3.12 2.70
N SER A 115 -4.78 1.92 3.01
CA SER A 115 -3.49 1.73 3.69
C SER A 115 -2.30 2.43 3.00
N PRO A 116 -2.16 2.40 1.66
CA PRO A 116 -1.09 3.11 0.96
C PRO A 116 -1.21 4.65 1.01
N LEU A 117 -2.41 5.17 1.26
CA LEU A 117 -2.72 6.61 1.28
C LEU A 117 -2.46 7.25 2.64
N ILE A 118 -2.43 6.45 3.72
CA ILE A 118 -2.27 6.93 5.09
C ILE A 118 -1.07 7.89 5.23
N PRO A 119 0.15 7.56 4.73
CA PRO A 119 1.29 8.46 4.89
C PRO A 119 1.11 9.81 4.20
N ALA A 120 0.50 9.83 3.00
CA ALA A 120 0.28 11.06 2.24
C ALA A 120 -0.75 11.95 2.93
N ILE A 121 -1.85 11.37 3.41
CA ILE A 121 -2.92 12.09 4.12
C ILE A 121 -2.38 12.68 5.43
N ILE A 122 -1.62 11.88 6.20
CA ILE A 122 -1.01 12.35 7.45
C ILE A 122 -0.03 13.49 7.16
N GLY A 123 0.87 13.33 6.19
CA GLY A 123 1.85 14.35 5.83
C GLY A 123 1.20 15.67 5.41
N GLY A 124 0.24 15.62 4.49
CA GLY A 124 -0.50 16.80 4.04
C GLY A 124 -1.26 17.48 5.18
N SER A 125 -1.92 16.70 6.03
CA SER A 125 -2.66 17.22 7.20
C SER A 125 -1.75 17.92 8.20
N MET A 126 -0.55 17.39 8.45
CA MET A 126 0.42 18.00 9.35
C MET A 126 0.95 19.34 8.82
N VAL A 127 1.20 19.43 7.50
CA VAL A 127 1.60 20.70 6.88
C VAL A 127 0.47 21.73 6.97
N LYS A 128 -0.78 21.30 6.71
CA LYS A 128 -1.94 22.18 6.84
C LYS A 128 -2.18 22.66 8.26
N LEU A 129 -1.99 21.78 9.24
CA LEU A 129 -2.07 22.14 10.66
C LEU A 129 -1.02 23.17 11.04
N LEU A 130 0.22 23.00 10.58
CA LEU A 130 1.30 23.96 10.79
C LEU A 130 0.95 25.32 10.15
N ALA A 131 0.45 25.32 8.92
CA ALA A 131 0.01 26.53 8.22
C ALA A 131 -1.07 27.28 9.03
N MET A 132 -2.06 26.53 9.55
CA MET A 132 -3.14 27.07 10.37
C MET A 132 -2.63 27.69 11.68
N ILE A 133 -1.67 27.05 12.35
CA ILE A 133 -1.04 27.59 13.57
C ILE A 133 -0.24 28.87 13.28
N LEU A 134 0.51 28.90 12.17
CA LEU A 134 1.27 30.09 11.75
C LEU A 134 0.36 31.28 11.39
N GLU A 135 -0.81 31.00 10.81
CA GLU A 135 -1.84 32.01 10.57
C GLU A 135 -2.44 32.53 11.88
N MET A 136 -2.86 31.62 12.77
CA MET A 136 -3.52 31.98 14.03
C MET A 136 -2.59 32.70 15.01
N SER A 137 -1.30 32.36 15.02
CA SER A 137 -0.28 33.00 15.86
C SER A 137 0.14 34.39 15.37
N GLY A 138 -0.34 34.82 14.20
CA GLY A 138 -0.02 36.13 13.62
C GLY A 138 1.41 36.24 13.06
N VAL A 139 2.18 35.14 13.06
CA VAL A 139 3.54 35.09 12.47
C VAL A 139 3.48 35.28 10.96
N LEU A 140 2.44 34.75 10.31
CA LEU A 140 2.15 34.95 8.89
C LEU A 140 0.82 35.67 8.74
N THR A 141 0.80 36.77 7.99
CA THR A 141 -0.43 37.48 7.64
C THR A 141 -1.32 36.63 6.73
N LYS A 142 -2.64 36.77 6.92
CA LYS A 142 -3.65 36.15 6.06
C LYS A 142 -3.40 36.58 4.61
N GLY A 143 -3.19 35.61 3.73
CA GLY A 143 -2.91 35.84 2.31
C GLY A 143 -1.43 36.00 1.94
N SER A 144 -0.49 35.78 2.86
CA SER A 144 0.92 35.73 2.47
C SER A 144 1.18 34.61 1.43
N PRO A 145 2.06 34.83 0.45
CA PRO A 145 2.40 33.80 -0.55
C PRO A 145 2.90 32.50 0.10
N THR A 146 3.66 32.62 1.18
CA THR A 146 4.17 31.48 1.96
C THR A 146 3.03 30.64 2.54
N LEU A 147 2.02 31.29 3.15
CA LEU A 147 0.86 30.58 3.70
C LEU A 147 0.04 29.89 2.61
N THR A 148 -0.10 30.54 1.45
CA THR A 148 -0.80 29.97 0.28
C THR A 148 -0.09 28.70 -0.21
N ILE A 149 1.24 28.72 -0.32
CA ILE A 149 2.04 27.55 -0.73
C ILE A 149 1.89 26.42 0.30
N LEU A 150 1.99 26.72 1.61
CA LEU A 150 1.82 25.71 2.66
C LEU A 150 0.43 25.06 2.61
N ASN A 151 -0.63 25.86 2.42
CA ASN A 151 -1.99 25.35 2.28
C ASN A 151 -2.14 24.47 1.03
N VAL A 152 -1.60 24.87 -0.11
CA VAL A 152 -1.63 24.07 -1.35
C VAL A 152 -0.91 22.73 -1.17
N ILE A 153 0.25 22.73 -0.51
CA ILE A 153 0.99 21.50 -0.18
C ILE A 153 0.15 20.61 0.74
N GLY A 154 -0.46 21.18 1.77
CA GLY A 154 -1.31 20.44 2.71
C GLY A 154 -2.57 19.86 2.07
N ASP A 155 -3.17 20.59 1.13
CA ASP A 155 -4.38 20.18 0.42
C ASP A 155 -4.11 19.19 -0.71
N GLY A 156 -2.89 19.11 -1.24
CA GLY A 156 -2.56 18.25 -2.38
C GLY A 156 -2.97 16.78 -2.18
N ALA A 157 -2.72 16.22 -0.99
CA ALA A 157 -3.10 14.84 -0.68
C ALA A 157 -4.63 14.62 -0.69
N PHE A 158 -5.41 15.63 -0.31
CA PHE A 158 -6.87 15.55 -0.32
C PHE A 158 -7.44 15.83 -1.70
N PHE A 159 -6.85 16.78 -2.42
CA PHE A 159 -7.26 17.13 -3.78
C PHE A 159 -7.09 15.94 -4.74
N PHE A 160 -5.97 15.23 -4.66
CA PHE A 160 -5.70 14.04 -5.47
C PHE A 160 -6.17 12.74 -4.84
N LEU A 161 -6.94 12.80 -3.74
CA LEU A 161 -7.47 11.62 -3.06
C LEU A 161 -8.23 10.69 -4.01
N PRO A 162 -9.15 11.16 -4.88
CA PRO A 162 -9.87 10.26 -5.80
C PRO A 162 -8.93 9.48 -6.72
N LEU A 163 -7.85 10.13 -7.17
CA LEU A 163 -6.84 9.52 -8.03
C LEU A 163 -6.02 8.45 -7.29
N MET A 164 -5.56 8.75 -6.07
CA MET A 164 -4.80 7.80 -5.27
C MET A 164 -5.63 6.58 -4.86
N VAL A 165 -6.91 6.79 -4.55
CA VAL A 165 -7.84 5.70 -4.26
C VAL A 165 -8.05 4.82 -5.49
N ALA A 166 -8.26 5.42 -6.66
CA ALA A 166 -8.41 4.67 -7.91
C ALA A 166 -7.17 3.86 -8.26
N ALA A 167 -5.98 4.42 -8.04
CA ALA A 167 -4.73 3.71 -8.24
C ALA A 167 -4.59 2.50 -7.30
N SER A 168 -4.89 2.69 -6.02
CA SER A 168 -4.85 1.61 -5.02
C SER A 168 -5.90 0.53 -5.28
N ALA A 169 -7.09 0.93 -5.74
CA ALA A 169 -8.15 0.02 -6.16
C ALA A 169 -7.72 -0.79 -7.39
N ALA A 170 -7.07 -0.18 -8.38
CA ALA A 170 -6.58 -0.89 -9.57
C ALA A 170 -5.56 -1.99 -9.21
N ILE A 171 -4.65 -1.71 -8.27
CA ILE A 171 -3.70 -2.70 -7.74
C ILE A 171 -4.45 -3.83 -7.02
N LYS A 172 -5.41 -3.48 -6.14
CA LYS A 172 -6.15 -4.46 -5.33
C LYS A 172 -7.02 -5.39 -6.18
N PHE A 173 -7.74 -4.82 -7.15
CA PHE A 173 -8.67 -5.55 -8.03
C PHE A 173 -8.00 -6.06 -9.31
N LYS A 174 -6.69 -5.83 -9.49
CA LYS A 174 -5.90 -6.23 -10.66
C LYS A 174 -6.51 -5.74 -11.99
N THR A 175 -6.97 -4.50 -12.02
CA THR A 175 -7.55 -3.87 -13.22
C THR A 175 -6.55 -2.92 -13.90
N ASN A 176 -6.92 -2.40 -15.08
CA ASN A 176 -6.09 -1.45 -15.80
C ASN A 176 -5.96 -0.12 -15.03
N MET A 177 -4.74 0.18 -14.60
CA MET A 177 -4.40 1.39 -13.84
C MET A 177 -4.73 2.68 -14.58
N SER A 178 -4.37 2.77 -15.87
CA SER A 178 -4.59 3.97 -16.68
C SER A 178 -6.08 4.28 -16.82
N LEU A 179 -6.90 3.26 -17.02
CA LEU A 179 -8.35 3.42 -17.11
C LEU A 179 -8.97 3.84 -15.77
N ALA A 180 -8.54 3.21 -14.67
CA ALA A 180 -9.01 3.57 -13.33
C ALA A 180 -8.70 5.04 -12.98
N ILE A 181 -7.48 5.48 -13.27
CA ILE A 181 -7.05 6.87 -13.08
C ILE A 181 -7.82 7.80 -14.01
N ALA A 182 -8.06 7.44 -15.27
CA ALA A 182 -8.83 8.27 -16.20
C ALA A 182 -10.27 8.51 -15.71
N ILE A 183 -10.93 7.47 -15.20
CA ILE A 183 -12.29 7.58 -14.63
C ILE A 183 -12.29 8.48 -13.39
N ALA A 184 -11.33 8.28 -12.49
CA ALA A 184 -11.21 9.14 -11.31
C ALA A 184 -10.79 10.58 -11.65
N GLY A 185 -10.06 10.77 -12.76
CA GLY A 185 -9.65 12.07 -13.28
C GLY A 185 -10.83 12.97 -13.62
N VAL A 186 -11.98 12.40 -14.00
CA VAL A 186 -13.22 13.16 -14.23
C VAL A 186 -13.66 13.87 -12.95
N LEU A 187 -13.47 13.27 -11.77
CA LEU A 187 -13.88 13.86 -10.49
C LEU A 187 -13.07 15.08 -10.09
N VAL A 188 -11.81 15.17 -10.56
CA VAL A 188 -10.91 16.29 -10.30
C VAL A 188 -10.79 17.23 -11.51
N HIS A 189 -11.55 16.97 -12.58
CA HIS A 189 -11.53 17.80 -13.77
C HIS A 189 -12.13 19.19 -13.46
N PRO A 190 -11.48 20.31 -13.85
CA PRO A 190 -11.94 21.65 -13.53
C PRO A 190 -13.40 21.91 -13.92
N SER A 191 -13.81 21.48 -15.13
CA SER A 191 -15.20 21.63 -15.59
C SER A 191 -16.20 20.84 -14.75
N PHE A 192 -15.81 19.68 -14.21
CA PHE A 192 -16.67 18.89 -13.33
C PHE A 192 -16.79 19.53 -11.95
N ILE A 193 -15.68 20.04 -11.40
CA ILE A 193 -15.67 20.80 -10.13
C ILE A 193 -16.57 22.03 -10.24
N GLU A 194 -16.46 22.80 -11.33
CA GLU A 194 -17.30 23.97 -11.58
C GLU A 194 -18.79 23.61 -11.72
N LEU A 195 -19.10 22.53 -12.42
CA LEU A 195 -20.47 22.04 -12.59
C LEU A 195 -21.08 21.67 -11.23
N MET A 196 -20.34 20.92 -10.41
CA MET A 196 -20.78 20.53 -9.06
C MET A 196 -20.90 21.74 -8.14
N ALA A 197 -20.01 22.72 -8.23
CA ALA A 197 -20.10 23.96 -7.48
C ALA A 197 -21.36 24.78 -7.85
N LYS A 198 -21.71 24.85 -9.14
CA LYS A 198 -22.97 25.48 -9.60
C LYS A 198 -24.20 24.72 -9.10
N ALA A 199 -24.20 23.40 -9.21
CA ALA A 199 -25.31 22.56 -8.74
C ALA A 199 -25.53 22.69 -7.22
N ALA A 200 -24.45 22.76 -6.44
CA ALA A 200 -24.53 22.97 -4.99
C ALA A 200 -25.17 24.33 -4.62
N ARG A 201 -24.88 25.38 -5.39
CA ARG A 201 -25.47 26.72 -5.18
C ARG A 201 -26.98 26.75 -5.47
N VAL A 202 -27.42 26.07 -6.52
CA VAL A 202 -28.85 25.98 -6.89
C VAL A 202 -29.66 25.22 -5.85
N ASN A 203 -29.09 24.17 -5.26
CA ASN A 203 -29.78 23.43 -4.20
C ASN A 203 -29.84 24.23 -2.88
N MET A 204 -28.81 25.03 -2.55
CA MET A 204 -28.84 25.92 -1.37
C MET A 204 -29.84 27.07 -1.50
N SER A 205 -30.12 27.58 -2.71
CA SER A 205 -31.15 28.60 -2.93
C SER A 205 -32.59 28.08 -2.84
N ASN A 206 -32.77 26.75 -2.78
CA ASN A 206 -34.07 26.09 -2.71
C ASN A 206 -34.37 25.46 -1.33
N LEU A 207 -33.54 25.74 -0.31
CA LEU A 207 -33.89 25.40 1.07
C LEU A 207 -34.75 26.54 1.69
N PRO A 208 -35.88 26.21 2.33
CA PRO A 208 -36.70 27.19 3.06
C PRO A 208 -35.98 27.78 4.28
#